data_AF-A0A3L9Z6S0-F1
#
_entry.id   AF-A0A3L9Z6S0-F1
#
_cell.length_a   1.000
_cell.length_b   1.000
_cell.length_c   1.000
_cell.angle_alpha   90.00
_cell.angle_beta   90.00
_cell.angle_gamma   90.00
#
_symmetry.space_group_name_H-M   'P 1'
#
loop_
_entity.id
_entity.type
_entity.pdbx_description
1 polymer ?
#
loop_
_entity_poly.entity_id
_entity_poly.type
_entity_poly.pdbx_seq_one_letter_code
_entity_poly.pdbx_strand_id
1 'polypeptide(L)'
;MKKSLLILFTVVFALTSCSKDNDPVDNTTVPTLTTLDITDITPTSATSGGDITATGGADITAKGVCWSTSQNPTILDFASDQGGNPSNYTSNISGLTANTTYYVRAYATNSKGTGYGNELEFIAENIFPGEKVSVAGGTFQMGSTTGGADEAPVHSVTVSNFSISKHEITNAQYAIFMNDIGANIDGSFNGVEYLDMDGAAIQISHTSGSFMVDPGKENFPVIEVSWFGAKAYSEHYGGRLPTEAEWEFAAEGGASSVGYIYSGSNTIDDVAWYTTNSGSATHPVGTKSANELGLHDMSGNVWEWTNDWYASDYYSSSPSNNPQGPLTGASRVFRGGSWFSIASSCRVADRNNNDPTGTFNRLGFRPIFFP
;
A
#
# COMPACT_ATOMS: atom_id res chain seq x y z
N MET A 1 -61.65 -42.13 96.02
CA MET A 1 -61.90 -42.46 94.59
C MET A 1 -62.50 -41.26 93.88
N LYS A 2 -61.69 -40.49 93.14
CA LYS A 2 -62.17 -39.54 92.11
C LYS A 2 -61.21 -39.62 90.93
N LYS A 3 -61.77 -39.94 89.76
CA LYS A 3 -61.11 -40.22 88.48
C LYS A 3 -60.51 -38.94 87.92
N SER A 4 -59.24 -38.98 87.50
CA SER A 4 -58.62 -37.89 86.74
C SER A 4 -58.94 -38.08 85.25
N LEU A 5 -59.51 -37.04 84.64
CA LEU A 5 -59.94 -36.97 83.24
C LEU A 5 -58.76 -36.52 82.38
N LEU A 6 -58.29 -37.38 81.47
CA LEU A 6 -57.21 -37.08 80.53
C LEU A 6 -57.82 -36.54 79.22
N ILE A 7 -57.63 -35.26 78.91
CA ILE A 7 -58.05 -34.63 77.65
C ILE A 7 -56.91 -34.79 76.64
N LEU A 8 -57.14 -35.53 75.56
CA LEU A 8 -56.19 -35.74 74.47
C LEU A 8 -56.40 -34.65 73.41
N PHE A 9 -55.44 -33.72 73.27
CA PHE A 9 -55.41 -32.75 72.17
C PHE A 9 -54.73 -33.41 70.95
N THR A 10 -55.51 -33.74 69.92
CA THR A 10 -54.98 -34.12 68.61
C THR A 10 -54.51 -32.88 67.86
N VAL A 11 -53.20 -32.72 67.71
CA VAL A 11 -52.57 -31.74 66.83
C VAL A 11 -52.54 -32.32 65.41
N VAL A 12 -53.26 -31.69 64.49
CA VAL A 12 -53.22 -32.01 63.05
C VAL A 12 -52.04 -31.27 62.44
N PHE A 13 -50.97 -32.00 62.10
CA PHE A 13 -49.89 -31.48 61.25
C PHE A 13 -50.35 -31.47 59.79
N ALA A 14 -50.62 -30.29 59.25
CA ALA A 14 -50.75 -30.10 57.82
C ALA A 14 -49.35 -30.17 57.19
N LEU A 15 -49.01 -31.30 56.57
CA LEU A 15 -47.80 -31.43 55.75
C LEU A 15 -48.05 -30.71 54.42
N THR A 16 -47.56 -29.48 54.28
CA THR A 16 -47.40 -28.85 52.98
C THR A 16 -46.25 -29.54 52.24
N SER A 17 -46.60 -30.37 51.25
CA SER A 17 -45.65 -30.93 50.30
C SER A 17 -45.17 -29.81 49.39
N CYS A 18 -43.91 -29.39 49.52
CA CYS A 18 -43.24 -28.60 48.49
C CYS A 18 -42.89 -29.55 47.34
N SER A 19 -43.59 -29.41 46.20
CA SER A 19 -43.07 -29.90 44.93
C SER A 19 -41.77 -29.16 44.65
N LYS A 20 -40.67 -29.90 44.44
CA LYS A 20 -39.50 -29.36 43.76
C LYS A 20 -39.95 -29.03 42.34
N ASP A 21 -40.26 -27.78 42.08
CA ASP A 21 -40.35 -27.29 40.71
C ASP A 21 -38.97 -27.49 40.09
N ASN A 22 -38.92 -28.25 39.00
CA ASN A 22 -37.73 -28.30 38.17
C ASN A 22 -37.61 -26.91 37.56
N ASP A 23 -36.65 -26.10 38.03
CA ASP A 23 -36.29 -24.86 37.35
C ASP A 23 -36.09 -25.19 35.86
N PRO A 24 -36.70 -24.41 34.94
CA PRO A 24 -36.51 -24.63 33.52
C PRO A 24 -35.00 -24.57 33.22
N VAL A 25 -34.48 -25.62 32.59
CA VAL A 25 -33.07 -25.66 32.18
C VAL A 25 -32.84 -24.51 31.21
N ASP A 26 -32.05 -23.54 31.64
CA ASP A 26 -31.71 -22.36 30.86
C ASP A 26 -30.74 -22.76 29.73
N ASN A 27 -31.31 -22.96 28.54
CA ASN A 27 -30.61 -23.36 27.32
C ASN A 27 -30.09 -22.15 26.51
N THR A 28 -30.07 -20.94 27.09
CA THR A 28 -29.55 -19.78 26.38
C THR A 28 -28.02 -19.86 26.23
N THR A 29 -27.51 -19.41 25.09
CA THR A 29 -26.08 -19.37 24.76
C THR A 29 -25.67 -17.96 24.37
N VAL A 30 -24.37 -17.72 24.17
CA VAL A 30 -23.91 -16.48 23.52
C VAL A 30 -24.42 -16.41 22.07
N PRO A 31 -24.53 -15.21 21.48
CA PRO A 31 -24.92 -15.03 20.09
C PRO A 31 -23.94 -15.70 19.12
N THR A 32 -24.41 -16.05 17.92
CA THR A 32 -23.57 -16.53 16.81
C THR A 32 -23.74 -15.59 15.63
N LEU A 33 -22.63 -15.17 15.04
CA LEU A 33 -22.59 -14.19 13.96
C LEU A 33 -21.38 -14.41 13.06
N THR A 34 -21.40 -13.84 11.86
CA THR A 34 -20.24 -13.77 10.96
C THR A 34 -19.83 -12.32 10.77
N THR A 35 -18.53 -12.09 10.56
CA THR A 35 -17.99 -10.75 10.27
C THR A 35 -18.17 -10.46 8.79
N LEU A 36 -18.75 -9.29 8.47
CA LEU A 36 -18.90 -8.84 7.09
C LEU A 36 -17.57 -8.33 6.53
N ASP A 37 -17.43 -8.39 5.21
CA ASP A 37 -16.26 -7.89 4.48
C ASP A 37 -15.92 -6.44 4.86
N ILE A 38 -14.64 -6.12 4.75
CA ILE A 38 -14.10 -4.80 5.08
C ILE A 38 -14.15 -3.93 3.83
N THR A 39 -14.72 -2.74 3.94
CA THR A 39 -14.84 -1.76 2.86
C THR A 39 -14.34 -0.40 3.30
N ASP A 40 -14.21 0.53 2.34
CA ASP A 40 -13.91 1.94 2.61
C ASP A 40 -12.67 2.17 3.50
N ILE A 41 -11.63 1.35 3.27
CA ILE A 41 -10.38 1.44 4.00
C ILE A 41 -9.68 2.76 3.63
N THR A 42 -9.34 3.53 4.65
CA THR A 42 -8.52 4.73 4.59
C THR A 42 -7.35 4.56 5.57
N PRO A 43 -6.39 5.49 5.58
CA PRO A 43 -5.28 5.47 6.56
C PRO A 43 -5.73 5.52 8.02
N THR A 44 -6.94 6.03 8.28
CA THR A 44 -7.42 6.29 9.64
C THR A 44 -8.77 5.65 9.97
N SER A 45 -9.41 5.02 8.98
CA SER A 45 -10.73 4.41 9.14
C SER A 45 -10.98 3.23 8.20
N ALA A 46 -11.98 2.43 8.50
CA ALA A 46 -12.53 1.41 7.61
C ALA A 46 -14.00 1.16 7.97
N THR A 47 -14.71 0.36 7.18
CA THR A 47 -16.07 -0.10 7.49
C THR A 47 -16.12 -1.62 7.49
N SER A 48 -16.82 -2.20 8.46
CA SER A 48 -17.15 -3.63 8.50
C SER A 48 -18.53 -3.80 9.15
N GLY A 49 -18.89 -4.98 9.65
CA GLY A 49 -20.18 -5.25 10.24
C GLY A 49 -20.36 -6.69 10.69
N GLY A 50 -21.58 -7.01 11.13
CA GLY A 50 -21.93 -8.35 11.58
C GLY A 50 -23.27 -8.84 11.02
N ASP A 51 -23.30 -10.12 10.65
CA ASP A 51 -24.52 -10.87 10.34
C ASP A 51 -24.87 -11.80 11.51
N ILE A 52 -25.93 -11.47 12.26
CA ILE A 52 -26.32 -12.22 13.46
C ILE A 52 -27.19 -13.42 13.04
N THR A 53 -26.55 -14.57 12.91
CA THR A 53 -27.21 -15.84 12.54
C THR A 53 -28.06 -16.45 13.65
N ALA A 54 -27.74 -16.20 14.92
CA ALA A 54 -28.53 -16.64 16.07
C ALA A 54 -28.30 -15.75 17.30
N THR A 55 -29.37 -15.42 18.03
CA THR A 55 -29.27 -14.64 19.28
C THR A 55 -28.86 -15.47 20.49
N GLY A 56 -28.81 -16.80 20.37
CA GLY A 56 -28.60 -17.70 21.50
C GLY A 56 -29.79 -17.79 22.46
N GLY A 57 -30.99 -17.38 22.03
CA GLY A 57 -32.22 -17.50 22.83
C GLY A 57 -32.42 -16.39 23.89
N ALA A 58 -31.55 -15.38 23.93
CA ALA A 58 -31.69 -14.19 24.76
C ALA A 58 -31.58 -12.91 23.92
N ASP A 59 -32.12 -11.81 24.43
CA ASP A 59 -32.10 -10.52 23.73
C ASP A 59 -30.66 -9.98 23.59
N ILE A 60 -30.35 -9.44 22.41
CA ILE A 60 -29.08 -8.75 22.16
C ILE A 60 -29.09 -7.42 22.89
N THR A 61 -28.08 -7.16 23.72
CA THR A 61 -27.94 -5.94 24.52
C THR A 61 -26.91 -4.96 23.97
N ALA A 62 -25.94 -5.45 23.19
CA ALA A 62 -24.94 -4.65 22.49
C ALA A 62 -24.44 -5.40 21.25
N LYS A 63 -23.96 -4.68 20.25
CA LYS A 63 -23.32 -5.25 19.06
C LYS A 63 -22.42 -4.23 18.38
N GLY A 64 -21.45 -4.71 17.63
CA GLY A 64 -20.54 -3.84 16.90
C GLY A 64 -19.40 -4.64 16.26
N VAL A 65 -18.31 -3.96 15.97
CA VAL A 65 -17.07 -4.62 15.59
C VAL A 65 -16.00 -4.30 16.62
N CYS A 66 -15.10 -5.24 16.88
CA CYS A 66 -13.90 -5.02 17.65
C CYS A 66 -12.67 -5.24 16.78
N TRP A 67 -11.64 -4.42 16.94
CA TRP A 67 -10.42 -4.45 16.14
C TRP A 67 -9.17 -4.20 16.98
N SER A 68 -8.04 -4.75 16.52
CA SER A 68 -6.74 -4.64 17.16
C SER A 68 -5.62 -4.89 16.15
N THR A 69 -4.38 -4.53 16.49
CA THR A 69 -3.19 -4.95 15.74
C THR A 69 -2.73 -6.37 16.12
N SER A 70 -3.37 -6.96 17.14
CA SER A 70 -3.19 -8.36 17.53
C SER A 70 -4.36 -9.22 17.08
N GLN A 71 -4.08 -10.47 16.73
CA GLN A 71 -5.10 -11.46 16.37
C GLN A 71 -6.08 -11.73 17.54
N ASN A 72 -7.27 -12.15 17.16
CA ASN A 72 -8.44 -12.45 17.98
C ASN A 72 -8.91 -11.25 18.84
N PRO A 73 -9.18 -10.08 18.23
CA PRO A 73 -9.67 -8.93 18.98
C PRO A 73 -10.97 -9.26 19.70
N THR A 74 -11.15 -8.61 20.85
CA THR A 74 -12.33 -8.72 21.70
C THR A 74 -12.89 -7.34 22.00
N ILE A 75 -14.03 -7.27 22.67
CA ILE A 75 -14.61 -5.99 23.13
C ILE A 75 -13.75 -5.25 24.18
N LEU A 76 -12.63 -5.83 24.63
CA LEU A 76 -11.65 -5.18 25.51
C LEU A 76 -10.57 -4.40 24.74
N ASP A 77 -10.48 -4.61 23.42
CA ASP A 77 -9.65 -3.84 22.51
C ASP A 77 -10.41 -2.56 22.06
N PHE A 78 -10.16 -2.09 20.84
CA PHE A 78 -11.04 -1.09 20.24
C PHE A 78 -12.35 -1.74 19.80
N ALA A 79 -13.48 -1.13 20.12
CA ALA A 79 -14.79 -1.62 19.70
C ALA A 79 -15.77 -0.47 19.44
N SER A 80 -16.66 -0.69 18.48
CA SER A 80 -17.83 0.15 18.25
C SER A 80 -19.04 -0.40 19.02
N ASP A 81 -20.07 0.42 19.25
CA ASP A 81 -21.35 -0.05 19.79
C ASP A 81 -22.52 0.53 18.97
N GLN A 82 -23.35 -0.37 18.45
CA GLN A 82 -24.54 -0.09 17.63
C GLN A 82 -25.86 -0.44 18.37
N GLY A 83 -25.78 -0.73 19.67
CA GLY A 83 -26.93 -1.00 20.54
C GLY A 83 -27.49 -2.43 20.48
N GLY A 84 -28.61 -2.64 21.16
CA GLY A 84 -29.16 -3.97 21.47
C GLY A 84 -30.35 -4.41 20.61
N ASN A 85 -30.15 -4.67 19.32
CA ASN A 85 -31.19 -5.30 18.49
C ASN A 85 -30.60 -6.41 17.61
N PRO A 86 -31.37 -7.44 17.23
CA PRO A 86 -30.85 -8.64 16.57
C PRO A 86 -30.56 -8.46 15.08
N SER A 87 -30.80 -7.27 14.50
CA SER A 87 -30.58 -7.04 13.07
C SER A 87 -29.10 -7.01 12.71
N ASN A 88 -28.80 -7.33 11.46
CA ASN A 88 -27.48 -7.14 10.87
C ASN A 88 -27.11 -5.65 10.85
N TYR A 89 -25.81 -5.36 10.83
CA TYR A 89 -25.32 -4.00 10.99
C TYR A 89 -23.99 -3.81 10.27
N THR A 90 -23.72 -2.56 9.90
CA THR A 90 -22.39 -2.07 9.55
C THR A 90 -21.88 -1.13 10.64
N SER A 91 -20.57 -0.95 10.73
CA SER A 91 -19.91 -0.13 11.74
C SER A 91 -18.64 0.50 11.20
N ASN A 92 -18.40 1.74 11.62
CA ASN A 92 -17.20 2.48 11.31
C ASN A 92 -16.08 2.09 12.29
N ILE A 93 -14.93 1.74 11.73
CA ILE A 93 -13.66 1.51 12.40
C ILE A 93 -12.87 2.81 12.27
N SER A 94 -12.41 3.37 13.38
CA SER A 94 -11.66 4.63 13.39
C SER A 94 -10.45 4.56 14.31
N GLY A 95 -9.59 5.59 14.24
CA GLY A 95 -8.35 5.61 15.02
C GLY A 95 -7.30 4.63 14.51
N LEU A 96 -7.34 4.31 13.22
CA LEU A 96 -6.32 3.51 12.58
C LEU A 96 -5.06 4.34 12.35
N THR A 97 -3.93 3.65 12.30
CA THR A 97 -2.66 4.19 11.86
C THR A 97 -2.37 3.70 10.45
N ALA A 98 -1.94 4.61 9.58
CA ALA A 98 -1.58 4.28 8.21
C ALA A 98 -0.55 3.14 8.14
N ASN A 99 -0.60 2.31 7.09
CA ASN A 99 0.31 1.20 6.83
C ASN A 99 0.46 0.23 8.01
N THR A 100 -0.62 0.05 8.78
CA THR A 100 -0.68 -0.86 9.92
C THR A 100 -1.69 -1.97 9.65
N THR A 101 -1.28 -3.21 9.89
CA THR A 101 -2.17 -4.38 9.83
C THR A 101 -3.10 -4.40 11.04
N TYR A 102 -4.39 -4.59 10.78
CA TYR A 102 -5.44 -4.73 11.77
C TYR A 102 -6.23 -6.01 11.53
N TYR A 103 -6.70 -6.58 12.64
CA TYR A 103 -7.64 -7.69 12.68
C TYR A 103 -8.97 -7.17 13.19
N VAL A 104 -10.07 -7.60 12.59
CA VAL A 104 -11.43 -7.20 12.98
C VAL A 104 -12.35 -8.40 13.13
N ARG A 105 -13.25 -8.31 14.12
CA ARG A 105 -14.33 -9.28 14.34
C ARG A 105 -15.63 -8.54 14.65
N ALA A 106 -16.74 -9.03 14.11
CA ALA A 106 -18.05 -8.66 14.59
C ALA A 106 -18.28 -9.25 16.00
N TYR A 107 -18.99 -8.52 16.87
CA TYR A 107 -19.43 -9.04 18.16
C TYR A 107 -20.91 -8.73 18.42
N ALA A 108 -21.57 -9.60 19.19
CA ALA A 108 -22.88 -9.33 19.77
C ALA A 108 -22.95 -9.90 21.18
N THR A 109 -23.57 -9.16 22.10
CA THR A 109 -23.68 -9.50 23.52
C THR A 109 -25.13 -9.72 23.90
N ASN A 110 -25.40 -10.75 24.68
CA ASN A 110 -26.67 -10.97 25.37
C ASN A 110 -26.42 -11.26 26.86
N SER A 111 -27.45 -11.69 27.60
CA SER A 111 -27.33 -12.02 29.03
C SER A 111 -26.38 -13.19 29.36
N LYS A 112 -25.96 -13.99 28.36
CA LYS A 112 -25.00 -15.10 28.52
C LYS A 112 -23.55 -14.69 28.23
N GLY A 113 -23.36 -13.56 27.54
CA GLY A 113 -22.04 -13.04 27.20
C GLY A 113 -21.96 -12.62 25.73
N THR A 114 -20.71 -12.50 25.25
CA THR A 114 -20.40 -11.99 23.92
C THR A 114 -20.02 -13.11 22.97
N GLY A 115 -20.75 -13.20 21.87
CA GLY A 115 -20.38 -13.98 20.70
C GLY A 115 -19.55 -13.15 19.74
N TYR A 116 -18.71 -13.83 18.94
CA TYR A 116 -17.83 -13.18 17.97
C TYR A 116 -17.89 -13.89 16.62
N GLY A 117 -17.78 -13.11 15.54
CA GLY A 117 -17.62 -13.63 14.18
C GLY A 117 -16.23 -14.15 13.87
N ASN A 118 -16.05 -14.61 12.63
CA ASN A 118 -14.74 -14.94 12.07
C ASN A 118 -13.84 -13.71 12.03
N GLU A 119 -12.53 -13.92 12.15
CA GLU A 119 -11.55 -12.85 11.98
C GLU A 119 -11.35 -12.52 10.50
N LEU A 120 -11.21 -11.23 10.21
CA LEU A 120 -10.73 -10.70 8.95
C LEU A 120 -9.51 -9.81 9.21
N GLU A 121 -8.56 -9.81 8.27
CA GLU A 121 -7.33 -9.02 8.30
C GLU A 121 -7.40 -7.93 7.22
N PHE A 122 -6.92 -6.72 7.54
CA PHE A 122 -6.74 -5.65 6.56
C PHE A 122 -5.57 -4.73 6.94
N ILE A 123 -5.09 -3.95 5.97
CA ILE A 123 -4.06 -2.92 6.20
C ILE A 123 -4.71 -1.56 5.96
N ALA A 124 -4.55 -0.63 6.90
CA ALA A 124 -5.00 0.75 6.75
C ALA A 124 -4.03 1.54 5.84
N GLU A 125 -4.00 1.27 4.54
CA GLU A 125 -2.99 1.82 3.63
C GLU A 125 -3.27 3.28 3.22
N ASN A 126 -2.20 4.02 2.94
CA ASN A 126 -2.34 5.26 2.17
C ASN A 126 -2.69 4.96 0.72
N ILE A 127 -3.73 5.62 0.23
CA ILE A 127 -4.17 5.48 -1.15
C ILE A 127 -3.17 6.21 -2.04
N PHE A 128 -2.50 5.47 -2.92
CA PHE A 128 -1.61 6.05 -3.92
C PHE A 128 -2.35 7.12 -4.75
N PRO A 129 -1.87 8.37 -4.79
CA PRO A 129 -2.58 9.48 -5.44
C PRO A 129 -2.41 9.52 -6.97
N GLY A 130 -1.94 8.43 -7.60
CA GLY A 130 -1.69 8.33 -9.04
C GLY A 130 -2.44 7.18 -9.71
N GLU A 131 -2.39 7.14 -11.04
CA GLU A 131 -2.91 6.04 -11.84
C GLU A 131 -1.90 4.88 -11.87
N LYS A 132 -2.36 3.66 -11.58
CA LYS A 132 -1.57 2.43 -11.70
C LYS A 132 -1.95 1.72 -13.01
N VAL A 133 -0.96 1.17 -13.70
CA VAL A 133 -1.15 0.29 -14.87
C VAL A 133 -0.76 -1.13 -14.46
N SER A 134 -1.65 -2.09 -14.68
CA SER A 134 -1.34 -3.51 -14.43
C SER A 134 -0.40 -4.05 -15.49
N VAL A 135 0.65 -4.74 -15.05
CA VAL A 135 1.65 -5.39 -15.89
C VAL A 135 1.55 -6.88 -15.66
N ALA A 136 1.08 -7.61 -16.68
CA ALA A 136 1.13 -9.06 -16.68
C ALA A 136 2.60 -9.49 -16.78
N GLY A 137 3.05 -10.25 -15.79
CA GLY A 137 4.40 -10.80 -15.75
C GLY A 137 4.67 -11.74 -16.92
N GLY A 138 5.94 -11.96 -17.23
CA GLY A 138 6.37 -12.75 -18.36
C GLY A 138 7.88 -12.87 -18.44
N THR A 139 8.36 -13.59 -19.45
CA THR A 139 9.78 -13.75 -19.75
C THR A 139 10.17 -12.86 -20.91
N PHE A 140 11.25 -12.09 -20.77
CA PHE A 140 11.81 -11.21 -21.81
C PHE A 140 13.33 -11.34 -21.90
N GLN A 141 13.91 -10.73 -22.93
CA GLN A 141 15.35 -10.66 -23.13
C GLN A 141 15.87 -9.32 -22.62
N MET A 142 16.44 -9.30 -21.42
CA MET A 142 16.95 -8.10 -20.79
C MET A 142 18.36 -7.77 -21.29
N GLY A 143 18.64 -6.49 -21.53
CA GLY A 143 19.93 -5.95 -21.95
C GLY A 143 20.07 -5.71 -23.46
N SER A 144 21.29 -5.44 -23.91
CA SER A 144 21.58 -5.05 -25.29
C SER A 144 22.88 -5.66 -25.82
N THR A 145 22.93 -5.94 -27.12
CA THR A 145 24.15 -6.35 -27.82
C THR A 145 24.84 -5.18 -28.55
N THR A 146 24.19 -4.03 -28.63
CA THR A 146 24.68 -2.85 -29.37
C THR A 146 24.84 -1.61 -28.49
N GLY A 147 24.56 -1.73 -27.19
CA GLY A 147 24.70 -0.67 -26.19
C GLY A 147 26.04 -0.67 -25.46
N GLY A 148 26.05 -0.13 -24.25
CA GLY A 148 27.18 -0.16 -23.32
C GLY A 148 27.59 -1.58 -22.92
N ALA A 149 28.83 -1.72 -22.46
CA ALA A 149 29.36 -3.03 -22.06
C ALA A 149 28.64 -3.63 -20.85
N ASP A 150 28.09 -2.77 -19.99
CA ASP A 150 27.32 -3.13 -18.80
C ASP A 150 25.84 -3.43 -19.09
N GLU A 151 25.38 -3.21 -20.33
CA GLU A 151 24.08 -3.67 -20.83
C GLU A 151 24.14 -5.10 -21.37
N ALA A 152 25.35 -5.68 -21.46
CA ALA A 152 25.59 -7.04 -21.94
C ALA A 152 25.92 -8.01 -20.78
N PRO A 153 25.69 -9.32 -20.95
CA PRO A 153 25.02 -9.95 -22.08
C PRO A 153 23.50 -9.74 -22.05
N VAL A 154 22.88 -9.86 -23.22
CA VAL A 154 21.44 -10.12 -23.30
C VAL A 154 21.14 -11.44 -22.61
N HIS A 155 20.18 -11.47 -21.70
CA HIS A 155 19.86 -12.64 -20.89
C HIS A 155 18.36 -12.75 -20.62
N SER A 156 17.88 -13.99 -20.42
CA SER A 156 16.46 -14.26 -20.21
C SER A 156 16.05 -13.99 -18.76
N VAL A 157 15.07 -13.12 -18.56
CA VAL A 157 14.53 -12.77 -17.23
C VAL A 157 13.02 -12.96 -17.22
N THR A 158 12.49 -13.50 -16.13
CA THR A 158 11.06 -13.65 -15.86
C THR A 158 10.67 -12.78 -14.68
N VAL A 159 9.67 -11.92 -14.86
CA VAL A 159 9.10 -11.08 -13.80
C VAL A 159 7.67 -11.52 -13.47
N SER A 160 7.30 -11.43 -12.19
CA SER A 160 5.93 -11.70 -11.72
C SER A 160 4.96 -10.59 -12.14
N ASN A 161 3.67 -10.78 -11.90
CA ASN A 161 2.67 -9.72 -12.06
C ASN A 161 2.93 -8.58 -11.05
N PHE A 162 2.77 -7.35 -11.50
CA PHE A 162 2.77 -6.15 -10.66
C PHE A 162 1.88 -5.08 -11.30
N SER A 163 1.70 -3.96 -10.61
CA SER A 163 1.22 -2.72 -11.22
C SER A 163 2.26 -1.63 -11.04
N ILE A 164 2.37 -0.72 -11.98
CA ILE A 164 3.36 0.38 -11.96
C ILE A 164 2.65 1.72 -12.09
N SER A 165 3.20 2.77 -11.47
CA SER A 165 2.72 4.13 -11.71
C SER A 165 2.82 4.47 -13.20
N LYS A 166 1.71 4.95 -13.77
CA LYS A 166 1.60 5.29 -15.20
C LYS A 166 2.61 6.34 -15.65
N HIS A 167 2.92 7.25 -14.74
CA HIS A 167 3.83 8.38 -14.92
C HIS A 167 4.93 8.35 -13.86
N GLU A 168 5.99 9.11 -14.11
CA GLU A 168 6.89 9.59 -13.06
C GLU A 168 6.08 10.27 -11.95
N ILE A 169 6.53 10.16 -10.69
CA ILE A 169 5.87 10.84 -9.57
C ILE A 169 5.99 12.35 -9.75
N THR A 170 4.87 13.07 -9.60
CA THR A 170 4.85 14.52 -9.82
C THR A 170 5.22 15.31 -8.57
N ASN A 171 5.59 16.59 -8.74
CA ASN A 171 5.82 17.50 -7.63
C ASN A 171 4.61 17.58 -6.67
N ALA A 172 3.38 17.60 -7.20
CA ALA A 172 2.17 17.65 -6.37
C ALA A 172 2.01 16.41 -5.50
N GLN A 173 2.25 15.23 -6.08
CA GLN A 173 2.19 13.97 -5.35
C GLN A 173 3.27 13.91 -4.26
N TYR A 174 4.49 14.33 -4.57
CA TYR A 174 5.61 14.29 -3.62
C TYR A 174 5.45 15.33 -2.50
N ALA A 175 4.93 16.52 -2.79
CA ALA A 175 4.65 17.53 -1.77
C ALA A 175 3.59 17.05 -0.75
N ILE A 176 2.56 16.32 -1.20
CA ILE A 176 1.59 15.68 -0.29
C ILE A 176 2.31 14.72 0.66
N PHE A 177 3.12 13.81 0.13
CA PHE A 177 3.91 12.88 0.93
C PHE A 177 4.80 13.59 1.97
N MET A 178 5.54 14.63 1.57
CA MET A 178 6.42 15.37 2.48
C MET A 178 5.64 16.04 3.62
N ASN A 179 4.44 16.55 3.33
CA ASN A 179 3.53 17.10 4.35
C ASN A 179 2.95 16.00 5.26
N ASP A 180 2.54 14.86 4.70
CA ASP A 180 1.94 13.74 5.44
C ASP A 180 2.90 13.12 6.46
N ILE A 181 4.19 13.00 6.10
CA ILE A 181 5.21 12.50 7.02
C ILE A 181 5.72 13.57 7.99
N GLY A 182 5.36 14.83 7.79
CA GLY A 182 5.90 15.95 8.57
C GLY A 182 7.41 16.10 8.40
N ALA A 183 7.90 16.08 7.15
CA ALA A 183 9.31 16.26 6.85
C ALA A 183 9.83 17.63 7.35
N ASN A 184 11.11 17.69 7.67
CA ASN A 184 11.77 18.93 8.06
C ASN A 184 11.80 19.90 6.89
N ILE A 185 11.86 21.21 7.19
CA ILE A 185 11.90 22.28 6.17
C ILE A 185 13.06 22.15 5.17
N ASP A 186 14.15 21.49 5.56
CA ASP A 186 15.31 21.21 4.71
C ASP A 186 15.10 20.00 3.77
N GLY A 187 13.91 19.40 3.76
CA GLY A 187 13.58 18.23 2.93
C GLY A 187 14.09 16.91 3.50
N SER A 188 14.59 16.90 4.74
CA SER A 188 15.00 15.68 5.43
C SER A 188 13.89 15.08 6.29
N PHE A 189 13.96 13.77 6.53
CA PHE A 189 13.13 13.08 7.51
C PHE A 189 13.97 12.03 8.24
N ASN A 190 13.86 11.96 9.58
CA ASN A 190 14.67 11.08 10.42
C ASN A 190 16.19 11.15 10.16
N GLY A 191 16.70 12.35 9.84
CA GLY A 191 18.13 12.58 9.58
C GLY A 191 18.62 12.11 8.22
N VAL A 192 17.72 11.77 7.29
CA VAL A 192 18.02 11.40 5.91
C VAL A 192 17.40 12.43 4.97
N GLU A 193 18.17 12.94 4.02
CA GLU A 193 17.68 13.85 2.98
C GLU A 193 16.82 13.09 1.97
N TYR A 194 15.56 13.50 1.83
CA TYR A 194 14.62 12.92 0.87
C TYR A 194 14.49 13.81 -0.36
N LEU A 195 14.50 15.13 -0.16
CA LEU A 195 14.40 16.14 -1.18
C LEU A 195 15.46 17.20 -0.91
N ASP A 196 16.32 17.47 -1.87
CA ASP A 196 17.30 18.54 -1.77
C ASP A 196 16.61 19.89 -2.03
N MET A 197 16.33 20.60 -0.94
CA MET A 197 15.67 21.89 -0.94
C MET A 197 16.60 23.06 -1.32
N ASP A 198 17.92 22.82 -1.40
CA ASP A 198 18.92 23.80 -1.84
C ASP A 198 19.17 23.71 -3.36
N GLY A 199 18.64 22.66 -4.02
CA GLY A 199 18.73 22.43 -5.45
C GLY A 199 18.18 23.60 -6.28
N ALA A 200 19.00 24.18 -7.15
CA ALA A 200 18.62 25.37 -7.92
C ALA A 200 17.45 25.16 -8.90
N ALA A 201 17.12 23.90 -9.21
CA ALA A 201 16.02 23.54 -10.09
C ALA A 201 14.81 22.95 -9.34
N ILE A 202 14.82 22.93 -8.00
CA ILE A 202 13.69 22.46 -7.20
C ILE A 202 12.42 23.23 -7.57
N GLN A 203 11.31 22.51 -7.63
CA GLN A 203 10.00 23.05 -8.03
C GLN A 203 8.95 22.93 -6.91
N ILE A 204 9.43 22.63 -5.70
CA ILE A 204 8.67 22.55 -4.47
C ILE A 204 9.32 23.53 -3.49
N SER A 205 8.53 24.45 -2.97
CA SER A 205 8.94 25.39 -1.93
C SER A 205 8.37 24.95 -0.58
N HIS A 206 8.92 25.48 0.51
CA HIS A 206 8.33 25.32 1.83
C HIS A 206 7.90 26.69 2.38
N THR A 207 6.59 26.92 2.46
CA THR A 207 6.00 28.20 2.89
C THR A 207 5.00 27.96 4.00
N SER A 208 5.04 28.77 5.06
CA SER A 208 4.06 28.73 6.16
C SER A 208 3.92 27.37 6.86
N GLY A 209 4.98 26.56 6.90
CA GLY A 209 4.96 25.25 7.57
C GLY A 209 4.47 24.10 6.70
N SER A 210 4.41 24.27 5.37
CA SER A 210 4.03 23.20 4.44
C SER A 210 4.81 23.27 3.14
N PHE A 211 5.04 22.10 2.55
CA PHE A 211 5.56 21.94 1.20
C PHE A 211 4.48 22.32 0.18
N MET A 212 4.81 23.26 -0.69
CA MET A 212 3.93 23.85 -1.71
C MET A 212 4.63 23.81 -3.06
N VAL A 213 3.96 23.25 -4.06
CA VAL A 213 4.49 23.22 -5.43
C VAL A 213 4.50 24.63 -6.02
N ASP A 214 5.54 24.95 -6.78
CA ASP A 214 5.59 26.19 -7.53
C ASP A 214 4.44 26.26 -8.54
N PRO A 215 3.77 27.42 -8.70
CA PRO A 215 2.60 27.53 -9.58
C PRO A 215 2.89 27.04 -11.01
N GLY A 216 2.09 26.08 -11.49
CA GLY A 216 2.24 25.49 -12.81
C GLY A 216 3.24 24.35 -12.90
N LYS A 217 3.82 23.90 -11.78
CA LYS A 217 4.76 22.76 -11.70
C LYS A 217 4.15 21.48 -11.13
N GLU A 218 2.85 21.46 -10.87
CA GLU A 218 2.12 20.39 -10.19
C GLU A 218 2.24 19.04 -10.90
N ASN A 219 2.25 19.07 -12.24
CA ASN A 219 2.29 17.88 -13.10
C ASN A 219 3.68 17.59 -13.69
N PHE A 220 4.72 18.30 -13.26
CA PHE A 220 6.10 17.99 -13.64
C PHE A 220 6.63 16.88 -12.74
N PRO A 221 7.55 16.04 -13.23
CA PRO A 221 8.18 15.02 -12.39
C PRO A 221 8.93 15.67 -11.24
N VAL A 222 8.85 15.06 -10.06
CA VAL A 222 9.69 15.46 -8.94
C VAL A 222 11.15 15.15 -9.28
N ILE A 223 12.00 16.15 -9.01
CA ILE A 223 13.45 16.11 -9.21
C ILE A 223 14.12 16.56 -7.91
N GLU A 224 15.46 16.46 -7.86
CA GLU A 224 16.21 16.70 -6.62
C GLU A 224 15.82 15.71 -5.49
N VAL A 225 15.33 14.53 -5.88
CA VAL A 225 14.91 13.46 -4.96
C VAL A 225 16.00 12.40 -4.84
N SER A 226 16.35 12.06 -3.60
CA SER A 226 17.32 11.00 -3.34
C SER A 226 16.68 9.62 -3.53
N TRP A 227 17.50 8.57 -3.65
CA TRP A 227 16.98 7.20 -3.69
C TRP A 227 16.18 6.87 -2.41
N PHE A 228 16.61 7.41 -1.27
CA PHE A 228 15.92 7.22 0.01
C PHE A 228 14.55 7.89 0.03
N GLY A 229 14.42 9.10 -0.51
CA GLY A 229 13.14 9.79 -0.65
C GLY A 229 12.19 9.06 -1.60
N ALA A 230 12.70 8.62 -2.75
CA ALA A 230 11.96 7.82 -3.73
C ALA A 230 11.44 6.49 -3.14
N LYS A 231 12.29 5.79 -2.39
CA LYS A 231 11.91 4.56 -1.67
C LYS A 231 10.86 4.85 -0.59
N ALA A 232 11.08 5.86 0.25
CA ALA A 232 10.17 6.20 1.34
C ALA A 232 8.77 6.60 0.83
N TYR A 233 8.70 7.39 -0.25
CA TYR A 233 7.44 7.70 -0.93
C TYR A 233 6.73 6.41 -1.39
N SER A 234 7.48 5.51 -2.03
CA SER A 234 6.91 4.27 -2.58
C SER A 234 6.31 3.42 -1.47
N GLU A 235 7.05 3.23 -0.37
CA GLU A 235 6.61 2.47 0.80
C GLU A 235 5.45 3.15 1.54
N HIS A 236 5.43 4.48 1.57
CA HIS A 236 4.35 5.24 2.20
C HIS A 236 2.98 4.93 1.59
N TYR A 237 2.91 4.61 0.29
CA TYR A 237 1.68 4.24 -0.43
C TYR A 237 1.54 2.73 -0.69
N GLY A 238 2.20 1.88 0.12
CA GLY A 238 2.09 0.42 0.02
C GLY A 238 2.84 -0.20 -1.17
N GLY A 239 3.72 0.56 -1.82
CA GLY A 239 4.53 0.12 -2.96
C GLY A 239 6.01 -0.01 -2.63
N ARG A 240 6.82 -0.14 -3.69
CA ARG A 240 8.28 -0.06 -3.65
C ARG A 240 8.82 0.51 -4.97
N LEU A 241 10.09 0.84 -5.03
CA LEU A 241 10.76 1.06 -6.30
C LEU A 241 10.77 -0.23 -7.14
N PRO A 242 10.64 -0.16 -8.47
CA PRO A 242 10.80 -1.30 -9.35
C PRO A 242 12.22 -1.84 -9.25
N THR A 243 12.37 -3.15 -9.45
CA THR A 243 13.69 -3.68 -9.80
C THR A 243 14.09 -3.17 -11.18
N GLU A 244 15.39 -3.22 -11.49
CA GLU A 244 15.89 -2.87 -12.83
C GLU A 244 15.19 -3.71 -13.92
N ALA A 245 14.96 -5.00 -13.64
CA ALA A 245 14.28 -5.91 -14.56
C ALA A 245 12.78 -5.61 -14.72
N GLU A 246 12.06 -5.31 -13.63
CA GLU A 246 10.65 -4.89 -13.72
C GLU A 246 10.50 -3.59 -14.50
N TRP A 247 11.43 -2.65 -14.31
CA TRP A 247 11.45 -1.38 -15.03
C TRP A 247 11.67 -1.60 -16.54
N GLU A 248 12.69 -2.39 -16.91
CA GLU A 248 13.00 -2.63 -18.33
C GLU A 248 11.88 -3.42 -19.03
N PHE A 249 11.34 -4.45 -18.37
CA PHE A 249 10.19 -5.20 -18.89
C PHE A 249 8.99 -4.28 -19.15
N ALA A 250 8.68 -3.39 -18.21
CA ALA A 250 7.59 -2.43 -18.37
C ALA A 250 7.87 -1.41 -19.48
N ALA A 251 9.12 -0.91 -19.58
CA ALA A 251 9.54 0.04 -20.60
C ALA A 251 9.50 -0.55 -22.02
N GLU A 252 9.81 -1.85 -22.17
CA GLU A 252 9.70 -2.56 -23.45
C GLU A 252 8.27 -2.77 -23.93
N GLY A 253 7.25 -2.53 -23.08
CA GLY A 253 5.84 -2.81 -23.39
C GLY A 253 5.33 -4.14 -22.82
N GLY A 254 6.11 -4.78 -21.92
CA GLY A 254 5.76 -6.01 -21.23
C GLY A 254 5.43 -7.17 -22.17
N ALA A 255 4.39 -7.94 -21.85
CA ALA A 255 3.92 -9.05 -22.69
C ALA A 255 3.40 -8.60 -24.07
N SER A 256 3.16 -7.30 -24.26
CA SER A 256 2.71 -6.69 -25.52
C SER A 256 3.85 -6.05 -26.32
N SER A 257 5.10 -6.23 -25.89
CA SER A 257 6.26 -5.60 -26.51
C SER A 257 6.36 -5.86 -28.02
N VAL A 258 6.63 -4.79 -28.78
CA VAL A 258 6.93 -4.85 -30.21
C VAL A 258 8.45 -4.76 -30.49
N GLY A 259 9.28 -4.71 -29.44
CA GLY A 259 10.74 -4.66 -29.56
C GLY A 259 11.27 -3.30 -30.06
N TYR A 260 10.63 -2.21 -29.64
CA TYR A 260 11.09 -0.86 -29.93
C TYR A 260 12.36 -0.49 -29.16
N ILE A 261 13.17 0.39 -29.75
CA ILE A 261 14.41 0.93 -29.16
C ILE A 261 14.09 1.85 -27.98
N TYR A 262 13.02 2.65 -28.11
CA TYR A 262 12.48 3.52 -27.06
C TYR A 262 11.13 2.99 -26.64
N SER A 263 10.69 3.35 -25.43
CA SER A 263 9.44 2.86 -24.88
C SER A 263 8.24 3.33 -25.71
N GLY A 264 7.73 2.47 -26.59
CA GLY A 264 6.57 2.70 -27.46
C GLY A 264 6.86 3.16 -28.90
N SER A 265 8.13 3.45 -29.28
CA SER A 265 8.46 3.87 -30.66
C SER A 265 9.94 3.70 -31.00
N ASN A 266 10.26 3.57 -32.29
CA ASN A 266 11.64 3.73 -32.79
C ASN A 266 11.98 5.19 -33.14
N THR A 267 10.99 6.09 -33.12
CA THR A 267 11.15 7.52 -33.33
C THR A 267 11.14 8.23 -31.97
N ILE A 268 12.31 8.64 -31.49
CA ILE A 268 12.46 9.22 -30.14
C ILE A 268 11.56 10.44 -29.88
N ASP A 269 11.31 11.27 -30.89
CA ASP A 269 10.49 12.47 -30.75
C ASP A 269 9.03 12.17 -30.38
N ASP A 270 8.54 10.96 -30.65
CA ASP A 270 7.16 10.56 -30.33
C ASP A 270 6.97 10.29 -28.84
N VAL A 271 8.04 9.85 -28.16
CA VAL A 271 7.96 9.21 -26.84
C VAL A 271 8.81 9.89 -25.77
N ALA A 272 9.75 10.77 -26.13
CA ALA A 272 10.71 11.31 -25.18
C ALA A 272 10.85 12.84 -25.21
N TRP A 273 11.01 13.41 -24.03
CA TRP A 273 11.67 14.70 -23.84
C TRP A 273 13.16 14.49 -23.60
N TYR A 274 14.00 14.92 -24.53
CA TYR A 274 15.45 14.69 -24.50
C TYR A 274 16.19 15.93 -24.99
N THR A 275 17.53 15.93 -25.01
CA THR A 275 18.36 17.13 -25.27
C THR A 275 17.90 17.96 -26.48
N THR A 276 17.44 17.32 -27.55
CA THR A 276 17.07 18.03 -28.79
C THR A 276 15.73 18.75 -28.71
N ASN A 277 14.75 18.22 -27.98
CA ASN A 277 13.37 18.72 -28.00
C ASN A 277 12.86 19.24 -26.64
N SER A 278 13.60 19.04 -25.55
CA SER A 278 13.17 19.41 -24.19
C SER A 278 13.25 20.91 -23.90
N GLY A 279 14.02 21.68 -24.67
CA GLY A 279 14.29 23.08 -24.32
C GLY A 279 15.08 23.23 -23.01
N SER A 280 15.88 22.23 -22.66
CA SER A 280 16.74 22.22 -21.46
C SER A 280 15.99 22.25 -20.12
N ALA A 281 14.82 21.61 -20.05
CA ALA A 281 14.03 21.49 -18.83
C ALA A 281 13.17 20.21 -18.83
N THR A 282 12.71 19.82 -17.63
CA THR A 282 11.62 18.84 -17.49
C THR A 282 10.33 19.36 -18.13
N HIS A 283 9.42 18.44 -18.46
CA HIS A 283 8.08 18.73 -18.98
C HIS A 283 7.01 18.06 -18.12
N PRO A 284 5.74 18.49 -18.22
CA PRO A 284 4.65 17.77 -17.57
C PRO A 284 4.61 16.31 -18.02
N VAL A 285 4.39 15.41 -17.07
CA VAL A 285 4.29 13.97 -17.33
C VAL A 285 3.12 13.67 -18.27
N GLY A 286 3.24 12.60 -19.06
CA GLY A 286 2.18 12.10 -19.94
C GLY A 286 1.94 12.93 -21.19
N THR A 287 2.87 13.82 -21.57
CA THR A 287 2.71 14.70 -22.73
C THR A 287 3.27 14.13 -24.04
N LYS A 288 4.07 13.06 -23.95
CA LYS A 288 4.51 12.24 -25.09
C LYS A 288 3.69 10.96 -25.20
N SER A 289 3.82 10.25 -26.32
CA SER A 289 3.08 9.00 -26.56
C SER A 289 3.45 7.93 -25.53
N ALA A 290 2.46 7.14 -25.12
CA ALA A 290 2.67 5.99 -24.25
C ALA A 290 3.22 4.77 -25.03
N ASN A 291 3.75 3.80 -24.29
CA ASN A 291 4.04 2.48 -24.82
C ASN A 291 2.80 1.57 -24.87
N GLU A 292 3.01 0.32 -25.25
CA GLU A 292 1.97 -0.70 -25.45
C GLU A 292 1.15 -1.03 -24.20
N LEU A 293 1.67 -0.70 -23.00
CA LEU A 293 0.97 -0.85 -21.72
C LEU A 293 0.21 0.43 -21.31
N GLY A 294 0.43 1.55 -22.00
CA GLY A 294 -0.08 2.86 -21.59
C GLY A 294 0.83 3.62 -20.62
N LEU A 295 2.11 3.22 -20.49
CA LEU A 295 3.10 3.93 -19.68
C LEU A 295 3.73 5.07 -20.50
N HIS A 296 3.84 6.24 -19.87
CA HIS A 296 4.45 7.42 -20.48
C HIS A 296 5.83 7.70 -19.91
N ASP A 297 6.65 8.43 -20.66
CA ASP A 297 7.93 9.01 -20.24
C ASP A 297 8.97 8.00 -19.71
N MET A 298 8.80 6.71 -20.03
CA MET A 298 9.82 5.68 -19.76
C MET A 298 11.10 5.87 -20.63
N SER A 299 11.06 6.82 -21.57
CA SER A 299 12.22 7.30 -22.34
C SER A 299 12.27 8.83 -22.23
N GLY A 300 13.34 9.40 -21.70
CA GLY A 300 13.50 10.84 -21.53
C GLY A 300 12.80 11.41 -20.28
N ASN A 301 12.49 12.70 -20.31
CA ASN A 301 12.01 13.54 -19.21
C ASN A 301 12.92 13.53 -17.97
N VAL A 302 12.83 12.55 -17.07
CA VAL A 302 13.83 12.34 -16.02
C VAL A 302 14.29 10.89 -15.98
N TRP A 303 15.55 10.69 -15.57
CA TRP A 303 16.00 9.37 -15.17
C TRP A 303 15.14 8.87 -14.02
N GLU A 304 14.99 7.57 -13.86
CA GLU A 304 14.14 7.00 -12.82
C GLU A 304 14.92 6.03 -11.92
N TRP A 305 14.93 6.32 -10.61
CA TRP A 305 15.50 5.41 -9.62
C TRP A 305 14.83 4.03 -9.65
N THR A 306 15.66 2.99 -9.54
CA THR A 306 15.22 1.60 -9.33
C THR A 306 15.74 1.09 -7.99
N ASN A 307 15.28 -0.08 -7.55
CA ASN A 307 15.67 -0.66 -6.26
C ASN A 307 17.10 -1.22 -6.27
N ASP A 308 17.62 -1.63 -7.42
CA ASP A 308 18.83 -2.45 -7.53
C ASP A 308 20.10 -1.68 -7.16
N TRP A 309 21.03 -2.38 -6.51
CA TRP A 309 22.42 -1.94 -6.50
C TRP A 309 23.02 -2.11 -7.90
N TYR A 310 23.86 -1.18 -8.33
CA TYR A 310 24.56 -1.29 -9.60
C TYR A 310 25.79 -2.18 -9.47
N ALA A 311 25.92 -3.12 -10.40
CA ALA A 311 27.18 -3.75 -10.77
C ALA A 311 27.24 -3.89 -12.29
N SER A 312 28.38 -3.54 -12.88
CA SER A 312 28.57 -3.49 -14.32
C SER A 312 28.56 -4.87 -14.97
N ASP A 313 28.86 -5.94 -14.22
CA ASP A 313 28.90 -7.32 -14.70
C ASP A 313 27.69 -8.16 -14.24
N TYR A 314 26.70 -7.56 -13.56
CA TYR A 314 25.59 -8.30 -12.94
C TYR A 314 24.84 -9.20 -13.92
N TYR A 315 24.62 -8.73 -15.16
CA TYR A 315 23.88 -9.50 -16.18
C TYR A 315 24.52 -10.84 -16.50
N SER A 316 25.84 -11.00 -16.32
CA SER A 316 26.54 -12.27 -16.53
C SER A 316 26.20 -13.35 -15.50
N SER A 317 25.66 -12.96 -14.35
CA SER A 317 25.33 -13.84 -13.20
C SER A 317 23.91 -13.66 -12.68
N SER A 318 23.09 -12.85 -13.37
CA SER A 318 21.72 -12.51 -13.00
C SER A 318 20.84 -13.77 -12.92
N PRO A 319 20.07 -13.97 -11.84
CA PRO A 319 19.10 -15.06 -11.78
C PRO A 319 17.95 -14.81 -12.76
N SER A 320 17.43 -15.88 -13.36
CA SER A 320 16.40 -15.76 -14.40
C SER A 320 15.01 -15.38 -13.87
N ASN A 321 14.75 -15.44 -12.57
CA ASN A 321 13.42 -15.24 -11.99
C ASN A 321 13.48 -14.10 -10.97
N ASN A 322 12.75 -13.00 -11.25
CA ASN A 322 12.64 -11.81 -10.40
C ASN A 322 13.99 -11.33 -9.84
N PRO A 323 15.01 -11.05 -10.68
CA PRO A 323 16.30 -10.56 -10.21
C PRO A 323 16.13 -9.25 -9.43
N GLN A 324 16.95 -9.07 -8.39
CA GLN A 324 16.88 -7.94 -7.43
C GLN A 324 18.20 -7.15 -7.40
N GLY A 325 19.07 -7.37 -8.37
CA GLY A 325 20.42 -6.84 -8.38
C GLY A 325 21.36 -7.60 -7.43
N PRO A 326 22.61 -7.14 -7.29
CA PRO A 326 23.54 -7.57 -6.25
C PRO A 326 23.00 -7.24 -4.85
N LEU A 327 23.40 -8.04 -3.85
CA LEU A 327 22.98 -7.82 -2.45
C LEU A 327 23.52 -6.51 -1.85
N THR A 328 24.68 -6.05 -2.32
CA THR A 328 25.34 -4.82 -1.86
C THR A 328 25.95 -4.07 -3.04
N GLY A 329 26.15 -2.76 -2.87
CA GLY A 329 26.79 -1.92 -3.87
C GLY A 329 27.09 -0.52 -3.31
N ALA A 330 27.76 0.30 -4.11
CA ALA A 330 28.04 1.70 -3.77
C ALA A 330 27.02 2.67 -4.37
N SER A 331 26.34 2.28 -5.45
CA SER A 331 25.47 3.14 -6.24
C SER A 331 24.22 2.38 -6.67
N ARG A 332 23.08 3.06 -6.75
CA ARG A 332 21.80 2.48 -7.18
C ARG A 332 21.61 2.69 -8.67
N VAL A 333 20.90 1.77 -9.31
CA VAL A 333 20.57 1.87 -10.73
C VAL A 333 19.47 2.91 -10.96
N PHE A 334 19.59 3.67 -12.04
CA PHE A 334 18.49 4.43 -12.63
C PHE A 334 18.44 4.26 -14.16
N ARG A 335 17.26 4.48 -14.75
CA ARG A 335 16.92 4.07 -16.13
C ARG A 335 16.14 5.15 -16.89
N GLY A 336 16.10 5.07 -18.22
CA GLY A 336 15.18 5.83 -19.08
C GLY A 336 15.72 7.07 -19.80
N GLY A 337 16.83 7.65 -19.36
CA GLY A 337 17.30 8.93 -19.90
C GLY A 337 16.59 10.12 -19.27
N SER A 338 16.92 11.33 -19.70
CA SER A 338 16.27 12.55 -19.22
C SER A 338 16.17 13.62 -20.31
N TRP A 339 15.59 14.77 -19.95
CA TRP A 339 15.56 15.98 -20.77
C TRP A 339 16.94 16.46 -21.24
N PHE A 340 18.01 16.03 -20.57
CA PHE A 340 19.41 16.33 -20.91
C PHE A 340 20.17 15.14 -21.51
N SER A 341 19.50 14.02 -21.75
CA SER A 341 20.10 12.86 -22.39
C SER A 341 20.09 13.00 -23.90
N ILE A 342 21.16 12.53 -24.54
CA ILE A 342 21.16 12.26 -25.98
C ILE A 342 20.31 11.04 -26.28
N ALA A 343 19.91 10.88 -27.54
CA ALA A 343 19.01 9.82 -27.96
C ALA A 343 19.50 8.40 -27.63
N SER A 344 20.81 8.13 -27.62
CA SER A 344 21.34 6.81 -27.25
C SER A 344 21.13 6.48 -25.77
N SER A 345 21.01 7.48 -24.91
CA SER A 345 20.81 7.31 -23.47
C SER A 345 19.34 7.27 -23.06
N CYS A 346 18.40 7.37 -24.01
CA CYS A 346 16.96 7.21 -23.75
C CYS A 346 16.42 5.83 -24.14
N ARG A 347 17.29 4.92 -24.61
CA ARG A 347 16.89 3.56 -25.01
C ARG A 347 16.38 2.78 -23.80
N VAL A 348 15.44 1.86 -24.04
CA VAL A 348 14.88 1.03 -22.98
C VAL A 348 15.94 0.23 -22.22
N ALA A 349 17.02 -0.20 -22.89
CA ALA A 349 18.12 -0.99 -22.33
C ALA A 349 19.25 -0.16 -21.67
N ASP A 350 19.26 1.17 -21.84
CA ASP A 350 20.34 2.01 -21.30
C ASP A 350 20.24 2.08 -19.77
N ARG A 351 21.36 1.83 -19.09
CA ARG A 351 21.46 1.86 -17.63
C ARG A 351 22.54 2.80 -17.17
N ASN A 352 22.30 3.38 -16.00
CA ASN A 352 23.28 4.22 -15.34
C ASN A 352 23.07 4.13 -13.82
N ASN A 353 23.93 4.78 -13.05
CA ASN A 353 23.93 4.66 -11.60
C ASN A 353 24.45 5.93 -10.93
N ASN A 354 24.07 6.10 -9.66
CA ASN A 354 24.65 7.13 -8.81
C ASN A 354 24.57 6.72 -7.33
N ASP A 355 25.35 7.41 -6.49
CA ASP A 355 25.22 7.33 -5.04
C ASP A 355 23.74 7.52 -4.61
N PRO A 356 23.20 6.66 -3.72
CA PRO A 356 21.80 6.77 -3.28
C PRO A 356 21.46 8.08 -2.56
N THR A 357 22.45 8.80 -2.01
CA THR A 357 22.21 10.13 -1.42
C THR A 357 22.19 11.24 -2.47
N GLY A 358 22.70 11.01 -3.67
CA GLY A 358 22.84 12.06 -4.66
C GLY A 358 21.49 12.45 -5.27
N THR A 359 21.24 13.76 -5.31
CA THR A 359 20.09 14.41 -5.93
C THR A 359 20.55 15.15 -7.19
N PHE A 360 19.72 15.13 -8.24
CA PHE A 360 19.95 15.99 -9.41
C PHE A 360 18.64 16.39 -10.07
N ASN A 361 18.65 17.54 -10.74
CA ASN A 361 17.55 18.12 -11.51
C ASN A 361 17.05 17.33 -12.75
N ARG A 362 17.47 16.08 -12.89
CA ARG A 362 17.19 15.21 -14.05
C ARG A 362 16.92 13.76 -13.65
N LEU A 363 16.69 13.51 -12.37
CA LEU A 363 16.49 12.20 -11.77
C LEU A 363 15.28 12.26 -10.83
N GLY A 364 14.26 11.47 -11.16
CA GLY A 364 13.05 11.23 -10.39
C GLY A 364 12.86 9.73 -10.19
N PHE A 365 11.60 9.28 -10.16
CA PHE A 365 11.27 7.87 -9.97
C PHE A 365 9.80 7.58 -10.28
N ARG A 366 9.46 6.29 -10.36
CA ARG A 366 8.09 5.79 -10.31
C ARG A 366 8.00 4.52 -9.45
N PRO A 367 6.95 4.34 -8.64
CA PRO A 367 6.77 3.14 -7.81
C PRO A 367 6.04 2.01 -8.56
N ILE A 368 6.18 0.80 -8.01
CA ILE A 368 5.34 -0.36 -8.33
C ILE A 368 4.59 -0.88 -7.10
N PHE A 369 3.56 -1.69 -7.34
CA PHE A 369 2.63 -2.24 -6.37
C PHE A 369 2.31 -3.69 -6.70
N PHE A 370 1.93 -4.47 -5.70
CA PHE A 370 1.55 -5.88 -5.86
C PHE A 370 0.03 -6.05 -5.72
N PRO A 371 -0.56 -6.99 -6.48
CA PRO A 371 -1.98 -7.31 -6.42
C PRO A 371 -2.39 -8.00 -5.12
#